data_AF-A0A6P2BJV9-F1
#
_entry.id   AF-A0A6P2BJV9-F1
#
_cell.length_a   1.000
_cell.length_b   1.000
_cell.length_c   1.000
_cell.angle_alpha   90.00
_cell.angle_beta   90.00
_cell.angle_gamma   90.00
#
_symmetry.space_group_name_H-M   'P 1'
#
loop_
_entity.id
_entity.type
_entity.pdbx_description
1 polymer ?
#
loop_
_entity_poly.entity_id
_entity_poly.type
_entity_poly.pdbx_seq_one_letter_code
_entity_poly.pdbx_strand_id
1 'polypeptide(L)' 'MAAILMSVVLAVVVGGIGWLLLGNRFTLDPDAHQNEMLNLGLYVAIAFVPVFVIVLIWAP' A
#
# COMPACT_ATOMS: atom_id res chain seq x y z
N MET A 1 -14.69 10.47 -9.27
CA MET A 1 -13.42 11.18 -9.04
C MET A 1 -12.99 11.19 -7.57
N ALA A 2 -13.76 11.77 -6.65
CA ALA A 2 -13.33 11.93 -5.24
C ALA A 2 -13.04 10.59 -4.53
N ALA A 3 -13.86 9.58 -4.75
CA ALA A 3 -13.68 8.26 -4.14
C ALA A 3 -12.36 7.58 -4.55
N ILE A 4 -11.99 7.67 -5.84
CA ILE A 4 -10.73 7.12 -6.36
C ILE A 4 -9.53 7.83 -5.73
N LEU A 5 -9.57 9.16 -5.62
CA LEU A 5 -8.52 9.93 -4.95
C LEU A 5 -8.40 9.54 -3.48
N MET A 6 -9.51 9.40 -2.77
CA MET A 6 -9.52 8.95 -1.37
C MET A 6 -8.98 7.52 -1.23
N SER A 7 -9.26 6.62 -2.18
CA SER A 7 -8.67 5.27 -2.22
C SER A 7 -7.16 5.33 -2.33
N VAL A 8 -6.62 6.16 -3.23
CA VAL A 8 -5.18 6.28 -3.42
C VAL A 8 -4.52 6.83 -2.15
N VAL A 9 -5.09 7.88 -1.56
CA VAL A 9 -4.58 8.44 -0.30
C VAL A 9 -4.62 7.40 0.83
N LEU A 10 -5.73 6.68 0.97
CA LEU A 10 -5.87 5.66 2.01
C LEU A 10 -4.88 4.51 1.80
N ALA A 11 -4.67 4.05 0.56
CA ALA A 11 -3.70 3.00 0.26
C ALA A 11 -2.25 3.44 0.58
N VAL A 12 -1.90 4.70 0.31
CA VAL A 12 -0.58 5.25 0.68
C VAL A 12 -0.42 5.31 2.20
N VAL A 13 -1.44 5.77 2.93
CA VAL A 13 -1.40 5.84 4.40
C VAL A 13 -1.29 4.45 5.02
N VAL A 14 -2.14 3.50 4.59
CA VAL A 14 -2.12 2.13 5.10
C VAL A 14 -0.83 1.41 4.71
N GLY A 15 -0.36 1.58 3.48
CA GLY A 15 0.91 1.02 3.02
C GLY A 15 2.11 1.59 3.78
N GLY A 16 2.12 2.89 4.05
CA GLY A 16 3.13 3.56 4.87
C GLY A 16 3.12 3.11 6.33
N ILE A 17 1.94 2.97 6.95
CA ILE A 17 1.82 2.43 8.31
C ILE A 17 2.28 0.96 8.34
N GLY A 18 1.84 0.15 7.37
CA GLY A 18 2.26 -1.24 7.24
C GLY A 18 3.78 -1.36 7.09
N TRP A 19 4.37 -0.49 6.27
CA TRP A 19 5.81 -0.35 6.12
C TRP A 19 6.51 0.05 7.43
N LEU A 20 5.99 1.01 8.20
CA LEU A 20 6.59 1.40 9.49
C LEU A 20 6.49 0.29 10.55
N LEU A 21 5.43 -0.52 10.52
CA LEU A 21 5.22 -1.60 11.48
C LEU A 21 6.02 -2.85 11.14
N LEU A 22 6.06 -3.22 9.86
CA LEU A 22 6.70 -4.45 9.39
C LEU A 22 8.15 -4.20 8.98
N GLY A 23 8.44 -3.07 8.34
CA GLY A 23 9.75 -2.74 7.80
C GLY A 23 10.14 -3.62 6.63
N ASN A 24 11.43 -3.87 6.45
CA ASN A 24 11.98 -4.59 5.30
C ASN A 24 11.93 -6.13 5.45
N ARG A 25 10.80 -6.67 5.91
CA ARG A 25 10.67 -8.09 6.29
C ARG A 25 10.76 -9.03 5.11
N PHE A 26 10.47 -8.56 3.89
CA PHE A 26 10.63 -9.35 2.69
C PHE A 26 11.96 -9.00 2.02
N THR A 27 12.77 -10.00 1.68
CA THR A 27 13.95 -9.82 0.83
C THR A 27 13.55 -10.13 -0.60
N LEU A 28 13.18 -9.09 -1.33
CA LEU A 28 12.79 -9.10 -2.73
C LEU A 28 13.98 -8.78 -3.64
N ASP A 29 14.94 -7.99 -3.15
CA ASP A 29 16.15 -7.62 -3.88
C ASP A 29 17.40 -7.70 -2.96
N PRO A 30 18.57 -8.14 -3.48
CA PRO A 30 19.83 -8.11 -2.75
C PRO A 30 20.34 -6.71 -2.43
N ASP A 31 19.95 -5.68 -3.18
CA ASP A 31 20.27 -4.29 -2.85
C ASP A 31 19.31 -3.78 -1.75
N ALA A 32 19.88 -3.33 -0.63
CA ALA A 32 19.10 -2.94 0.55
C ALA A 32 18.15 -1.76 0.29
N HIS A 33 18.56 -0.79 -0.54
CA HIS A 33 17.77 0.40 -0.84
C HIS A 33 16.62 0.07 -1.80
N GLN A 34 16.90 -0.73 -2.84
CA GLN A 34 15.84 -1.24 -3.73
C GLN A 34 14.86 -2.13 -2.99
N ASN A 35 15.35 -3.01 -2.11
CA ASN A 35 14.49 -3.86 -1.29
C ASN A 35 13.52 -3.04 -0.44
N GLU A 36 14.02 -1.93 0.12
CA GLU A 36 13.22 -0.98 0.90
C GLU A 36 12.06 -0.39 0.09
N MET A 37 12.37 0.12 -1.11
CA MET A 37 11.35 0.66 -2.03
C MET A 37 10.35 -0.41 -2.48
N LEU A 38 10.83 -1.62 -2.77
CA LEU A 38 9.99 -2.73 -3.22
C LEU A 38 9.02 -3.19 -2.14
N ASN A 39 9.46 -3.27 -0.89
CA ASN A 39 8.57 -3.63 0.20
C ASN A 39 7.54 -2.53 0.49
N LEU A 40 7.92 -1.25 0.46
CA LEU A 40 6.96 -0.16 0.58
C LEU A 40 5.90 -0.25 -0.53
N GLY A 41 6.35 -0.47 -1.78
CA GLY A 41 5.47 -0.71 -2.92
C GLY A 41 4.56 -1.92 -2.71
N LEU A 42 5.09 -3.01 -2.17
CA LEU A 42 4.33 -4.23 -1.86
C LEU A 42 3.24 -3.96 -0.82
N TYR A 43 3.54 -3.23 0.26
CA TYR A 43 2.54 -2.89 1.28
C TYR A 43 1.45 -1.98 0.73
N VAL A 44 1.79 -0.99 -0.10
CA VAL A 44 0.81 -0.14 -0.78
C VAL A 44 -0.06 -0.96 -1.74
N ALA A 45 0.53 -1.87 -2.51
CA ALA A 45 -0.20 -2.74 -3.43
C ALA A 45 -1.18 -3.67 -2.70
N ILE A 46 -0.74 -4.28 -1.59
CA ILE A 46 -1.59 -5.12 -0.74
C ILE A 46 -2.72 -4.29 -0.13
N ALA A 47 -2.42 -3.08 0.35
CA ALA A 47 -3.42 -2.17 0.92
C ALA A 47 -4.44 -1.69 -0.13
N PHE A 48 -4.07 -1.66 -1.41
CA PHE A 48 -4.97 -1.23 -2.48
C PHE A 48 -6.17 -2.17 -2.66
N VAL A 49 -6.00 -3.47 -2.44
CA VAL A 49 -7.07 -4.47 -2.59
C VAL A 49 -8.26 -4.22 -1.65
N PRO A 50 -8.10 -4.17 -0.31
CA PRO A 50 -9.22 -3.90 0.59
C PRO A 50 -9.76 -2.48 0.42
N VAL A 51 -8.90 -1.49 0.14
CA VAL A 51 -9.34 -0.11 -0.08
C VAL A 51 -10.24 0.00 -1.30
N PHE A 52 -9.88 -0.66 -2.40
CA PHE A 52 -10.67 -0.68 -3.62
C PHE A 52 -12.00 -1.41 -3.43
N VAL A 53 -12.00 -2.53 -2.69
CA VAL A 53 -13.24 -3.25 -2.33
C VAL A 53 -14.18 -2.38 -1.50
N ILE A 54 -13.66 -1.68 -0.49
CA ILE A 54 -14.44 -0.74 0.32
C ILE A 54 -15.05 0.34 -0.57
N VAL A 55 -14.26 0.93 -1.47
CA VAL A 55 -14.75 1.99 -2.35
C VAL A 55 -15.78 1.48 -3.36
N LEU A 56 -15.61 0.29 -3.94
CA LEU A 56 -16.61 -0.28 -4.86
C LEU A 56 -17.93 -0.64 -4.17
N ILE A 57 -17.87 -1.14 -2.93
CA ILE A 57 -19.07 -1.49 -2.17
C ILE A 57 -19.82 -0.23 -1.70
N TRP A 58 -19.10 0.84 -1.36
CA TRP A 58 -19.67 2.07 -0.82
C TRP A 58 -19.86 3.19 -1.86
N ALA A 59 -19.48 2.96 -3.11
CA ALA A 59 -19.80 3.86 -4.22
C ALA A 59 -21.24 3.59 -4.68
N PRO A 60 -22.17 4.55 -4.55
CA PRO A 60 -23.56 4.41 -5.02
C PRO A 60 -23.65 4.32 -6.55
#